data_AF-R7V9M0-F1
#
_entry.id   AF-R7V9M0-F1
#
_cell.length_a   1.000
_cell.length_b   1.000
_cell.length_c   1.000
_cell.angle_alpha   90.00
_cell.angle_beta   90.00
_cell.angle_gamma   90.00
#
_symmetry.space_group_name_H-M   'P 1'
#
loop_
_entity.id
_entity.type
_entity.pdbx_description
1 polymer ?
#
loop_
_entity_poly.entity_id
_entity_poly.type
_entity_poly.pdbx_seq_one_letter_code
_entity_poly.pdbx_strand_id
1 'polypeptide(L)' 'MAAKMMNKDPFTYHSERDSFVKALQSFHSSRGTTIVRLPTIGGREIDLFLLYSKVTALGGWEKVMQPNQALR' A
#
# COMPACT_ATOMS: atom_id res chain seq x y z
N MET A 1 6.05 12.66 -4.65
CA MET A 1 6.98 11.54 -4.92
C MET A 1 6.26 10.25 -5.30
N ALA A 2 5.21 9.85 -4.59
CA ALA A 2 4.52 8.57 -4.86
C ALA A 2 3.93 8.44 -6.28
N ALA A 3 3.26 9.47 -6.80
CA ALA A 3 2.76 9.49 -8.18
C ALA A 3 3.87 9.23 -9.22
N LYS A 4 5.04 9.88 -9.05
CA LYS A 4 6.22 9.66 -9.89
C LYS A 4 6.75 8.22 -9.80
N MET A 5 6.74 7.61 -8.62
CA MET A 5 7.18 6.21 -8.43
C MET A 5 6.29 5.20 -9.16
N MET A 6 5.07 5.59 -9.54
CA MET A 6 4.12 4.75 -10.27
C MET A 6 3.88 5.23 -11.71
N ASN A 7 4.67 6.19 -12.21
CA ASN A 7 4.49 6.81 -13.54
C ASN A 7 3.07 7.37 -13.76
N LYS A 8 2.46 7.91 -12.72
CA LYS A 8 1.12 8.54 -12.75
C LYS A 8 1.24 10.05 -12.53
N ASP A 9 0.33 10.80 -13.12
CA ASP A 9 0.14 12.20 -12.72
C ASP A 9 -0.44 12.28 -11.29
N PRO A 10 -0.26 13.40 -10.58
CA PRO A 10 -0.72 13.52 -9.20
C PRO A 10 -2.22 13.31 -9.02
N PHE A 11 -3.05 13.80 -9.94
CA PHE A 11 -4.51 13.75 -9.81
C PHE A 11 -5.01 12.31 -9.91
N THR A 12 -4.57 11.59 -10.94
CA THR A 12 -4.89 10.16 -11.11
C THR A 12 -4.42 9.34 -9.92
N TYR A 13 -3.20 9.61 -9.43
CA TYR A 13 -2.67 8.91 -8.26
C TYR A 13 -3.53 9.11 -7.01
N HIS A 14 -3.94 10.35 -6.72
CA HIS A 14 -4.79 10.64 -5.56
C HIS A 14 -6.16 9.97 -5.67
N SER A 15 -6.79 10.01 -6.85
CA SER A 15 -8.09 9.37 -7.09
C SER A 15 -8.05 7.85 -6.88
N GLU A 16 -7.01 7.18 -7.40
CA GLU A 16 -6.84 5.74 -7.22
C GLU A 16 -6.52 5.37 -5.78
N ARG A 17 -5.67 6.15 -5.10
CA ARG A 17 -5.36 5.96 -3.68
C ARG A 17 -6.62 6.06 -2.83
N ASP A 18 -7.44 7.09 -3.03
CA ASP A 18 -8.67 7.29 -2.24
C ASP A 18 -9.67 6.15 -2.49
N SER A 19 -9.77 5.69 -3.74
CA SER A 19 -10.61 4.54 -4.10
C SER A 19 -10.12 3.25 -3.42
N PHE A 20 -8.80 3.02 -3.38
CA PHE A 20 -8.19 1.90 -2.68
C PHE A 20 -8.48 1.94 -1.18
N VAL A 21 -8.30 3.10 -0.53
CA VAL A 21 -8.58 3.26 0.91
C VAL A 21 -10.05 3.01 1.25
N LYS A 22 -10.98 3.50 0.43
CA LYS A 22 -12.42 3.22 0.58
C LYS A 22 -12.72 1.72 0.46
N ALA A 23 -12.16 1.05 -0.54
CA ALA A 23 -12.33 -0.38 -0.72
C ALA A 23 -11.79 -1.16 0.49
N LEU A 24 -10.63 -0.74 1.02
CA LEU A 24 -10.02 -1.34 2.20
C LEU A 24 -10.88 -1.15 3.46
N GLN A 25 -11.45 0.05 3.67
CA GLN A 25 -12.37 0.31 4.77
C GLN A 25 -13.64 -0.55 4.68
N SER A 26 -14.23 -0.67 3.49
CA SER A 26 -15.39 -1.55 3.25
C SER A 26 -15.06 -3.02 3.52
N PHE A 27 -13.89 -3.49 3.08
CA PHE A 27 -13.42 -4.84 3.36
C PHE A 27 -13.31 -5.10 4.87
N HIS A 28 -12.69 -4.19 5.61
CA HIS A 28 -12.59 -4.32 7.07
C HIS A 28 -13.97 -4.33 7.74
N SER A 29 -14.85 -3.43 7.33
CA SER A 29 -16.22 -3.31 7.86
C SER A 29 -17.01 -4.61 7.65
N SER A 30 -16.89 -5.22 6.46
CA SER A 30 -17.55 -6.51 6.15
C SER A 30 -17.08 -7.67 7.04
N ARG A 31 -15.89 -7.54 7.66
CA ARG A 31 -15.29 -8.54 8.56
C ARG A 31 -15.42 -8.17 10.04
N GLY A 32 -16.20 -7.14 10.37
CA GLY A 32 -16.38 -6.68 11.75
C GLY A 32 -15.14 -6.00 12.35
N THR A 33 -14.23 -5.51 11.50
CA THR A 33 -13.03 -4.77 11.93
C THR A 33 -13.06 -3.34 11.38
N THR A 34 -12.30 -2.43 11.97
CA THR A 34 -12.27 -1.02 11.53
C THR A 34 -10.84 -0.52 11.40
N ILE A 35 -10.56 0.25 10.36
CA ILE A 35 -9.32 1.03 10.25
C ILE A 35 -9.58 2.40 10.88
N VAL A 36 -9.15 2.57 12.13
CA VAL A 36 -9.34 3.83 12.88
C VAL A 36 -8.29 4.88 12.49
N ARG A 37 -7.08 4.43 12.14
CA ARG A 37 -5.95 5.27 11.73
C ARG A 37 -5.10 4.51 10.72
N LEU A 38 -4.56 5.22 9.74
CA LEU A 38 -3.56 4.66 8.84
C LEU A 38 -2.26 4.38 9.62
N PRO A 39 -1.61 3.24 9.38
CA PRO A 39 -0.42 2.84 10.11
C PRO A 39 0.72 3.83 9.89
N THR A 40 1.57 3.99 10.90
CA THR A 40 2.73 4.89 10.86
C THR A 40 4.02 4.13 11.13
N ILE A 41 5.09 4.42 10.39
CA ILE A 41 6.46 3.96 10.67
C ILE A 41 7.32 5.18 10.98
N GLY A 42 7.99 5.18 12.14
CA GLY A 42 8.81 6.31 12.57
C GLY A 42 8.05 7.64 12.66
N GLY A 43 6.77 7.60 13.04
CA GLY A 43 5.90 8.78 13.13
C GLY A 43 5.37 9.31 11.79
N ARG A 44 5.68 8.65 10.67
CA ARG A 44 5.16 9.02 9.34
C ARG A 44 4.08 8.04 8.89
N GLU A 45 2.97 8.58 8.40
CA GLU A 45 1.89 7.79 7.82
C GLU A 45 2.37 7.03 6.58
N ILE A 46 1.99 5.76 6.49
CA ILE A 46 2.30 4.91 5.35
C ILE A 46 1.25 5.11 4.27
N ASP A 47 1.70 5.37 3.05
CA ASP A 47 0.85 5.28 1.87
C ASP A 47 0.58 3.81 1.53
N LEU A 48 -0.53 3.27 2.05
CA LEU A 48 -0.90 1.86 1.88
C LEU A 48 -1.13 1.47 0.42
N PHE A 49 -1.63 2.40 -0.40
CA PHE A 49 -1.82 2.16 -1.83
C PHE A 49 -0.47 1.95 -2.51
N LEU A 50 0.49 2.85 -2.29
CA LEU A 50 1.84 2.71 -2.83
C LEU A 50 2.51 1.40 -2.38
N LEU A 51 2.38 1.05 -1.10
CA LEU A 51 2.96 -0.17 -0.54
C LEU A 51 2.37 -1.40 -1.21
N TYR A 52 1.04 -1.49 -1.28
CA TYR A 52 0.33 -2.60 -1.92
C TYR A 52 0.73 -2.73 -3.39
N SER A 53 0.73 -1.63 -4.14
CA SER A 53 1.12 -1.63 -5.57
C SER A 53 2.55 -2.10 -5.78
N LYS A 54 3.50 -1.64 -4.97
CA LYS A 54 4.90 -2.07 -5.09
C LYS A 54 5.09 -3.55 -4.77
N VAL A 55 4.53 -4.02 -3.66
CA VAL A 55 4.64 -5.43 -3.26
C VAL A 55 4.03 -6.34 -4.33
N THR A 56 2.87 -5.96 -4.86
CA THR A 56 2.19 -6.72 -5.93
C THR A 56 3.01 -6.72 -7.21
N ALA A 57 3.56 -5.57 -7.62
CA ALA A 57 4.43 -5.47 -8.80
C ALA A 57 5.73 -6.28 -8.67
N LEU A 58 6.24 -6.48 -7.45
CA LEU A 58 7.41 -7.33 -7.18
C LEU A 58 7.10 -8.83 -7.15
N GLY A 59 5.84 -9.22 -7.37
CA GLY A 59 5.38 -10.62 -7.36
C GLY A 59 4.75 -11.07 -6.05
N GLY A 60 4.27 -10.12 -5.24
CA GLY A 60 3.51 -10.40 -4.03
C GLY A 60 4.36 -10.56 -2.76
N TRP A 61 3.66 -10.64 -1.63
CA TRP A 61 4.24 -10.74 -0.29
C TRP A 61 5.24 -11.89 -0.16
N GLU A 62 4.86 -13.08 -0.63
CA GLU A 62 5.68 -14.29 -0.50
C GLU A 62 7.06 -14.14 -1.15
N LYS A 63 7.11 -13.48 -2.31
CA LYS A 63 8.37 -13.22 -3.02
C LYS A 63 9.19 -12.11 -2.36
N VAL A 64 8.54 -11.04 -1.90
CA VAL A 64 9.21 -9.90 -1.26
C VAL A 64 9.82 -10.27 0.09
N MET A 65 9.21 -11.22 0.81
CA MET A 65 9.68 -11.67 2.13
C MET A 65 10.74 -12.76 2.08
N GLN A 66 11.12 -13.25 0.89
CA GLN A 66 12.19 -14.23 0.80
C GLN A 66 13.49 -13.61 1.35
N PRO A 67 14.21 -14.30 2.23
CA PRO A 67 15.49 -13.82 2.71
C PRO A 67 16.40 -13.57 1.51
N ASN A 68 17.07 -12.41 1.50
CA ASN A 68 17.96 -12.06 0.42
C ASN A 68 19.11 -13.08 0.37
N GLN A 69 19.11 -13.92 -0.67
CA GLN A 69 20.07 -15.03 -0.80
C GLN A 69 21.51 -14.53 -0.97
N ALA A 70 21.70 -13.24 -1.24
CA ALA A 70 22.99 -12.57 -1.33
C ALA A 70 23.66 -12.25 0.03
N LEU A 71 23.02 -12.57 1.16
CA LEU A 71 23.58 -12.39 2.52
C LEU A 71 23.94 -13.72 3.20
N ARG A 72 24.16 -14.79 2.43
CA ARG A 72 24.67 -16.07 2.92
C ARG A 72 26.11 -16.30 2.50
#